data_AF-A0A654LVG4-F1
#
_entry.id   AF-A0A654LVG4-F1
#
_cell.length_a   1.000
_cell.length_b   1.000
_cell.length_c   1.000
_cell.angle_alpha   90.00
_cell.angle_beta   90.00
_cell.angle_gamma   90.00
#
_symmetry.space_group_name_H-M   'P 1'
#
loop_
_entity.id
_entity.type
_entity.pdbx_description
1 polymer ?
#
loop_
_entity_poly.entity_id
_entity_poly.type
_entity_poly.pdbx_seq_one_letter_code
_entity_poly.pdbx_strand_id
1 'polypeptide(L)'
;MDAYLEEELIDLFTYYLQNPNASDLETKKQRVKEIGTELYNDGGTDAMENMFYSVEIRIKEEIGKDIVENRSWWNGVSEDWKY
;
A
#
# COMPACT_ATOMS: atom_id res chain seq x y z
N MET A 1 -12.73 7.43 -1.80
CA MET A 1 -11.62 6.48 -1.89
C MET A 1 -11.84 5.68 -3.17
N ASP A 2 -10.80 5.51 -3.97
CA ASP A 2 -10.90 4.69 -5.18
C ASP A 2 -10.94 3.21 -4.77
N ALA A 3 -12.14 2.62 -4.79
CA ALA A 3 -12.35 1.24 -4.37
C ALA A 3 -11.58 0.22 -5.23
N TYR A 4 -11.21 0.57 -6.47
CA TYR A 4 -10.40 -0.29 -7.31
C TYR A 4 -8.95 -0.35 -6.82
N LEU A 5 -8.36 0.81 -6.51
CA LEU A 5 -7.00 0.89 -5.97
C LEU A 5 -6.89 0.28 -4.57
N GLU A 6 -7.94 0.43 -3.75
CA GLU A 6 -8.02 -0.17 -2.42
C GLU A 6 -7.93 -1.71 -2.49
N GLU A 7 -8.78 -2.34 -3.30
CA GLU A 7 -8.78 -3.80 -3.48
C GLU A 7 -7.48 -4.28 -4.12
N GLU A 8 -6.91 -3.53 -5.08
CA GLU A 8 -5.60 -3.86 -5.66
C GLU A 8 -4.48 -3.84 -4.59
N LEU A 9 -4.46 -2.84 -3.71
CA LEU A 9 -3.50 -2.80 -2.61
C LEU A 9 -3.70 -3.95 -1.63
N ILE A 10 -4.95 -4.30 -1.29
CA ILE A 10 -5.25 -5.46 -0.44
C ILE A 10 -4.69 -6.75 -1.07
N ASP A 11 -4.89 -6.96 -2.37
CA ASP A 11 -4.34 -8.11 -3.09
C ASP A 11 -2.81 -8.12 -3.09
N LEU A 12 -2.18 -6.97 -3.36
CA LEU A 12 -0.71 -6.84 -3.39
C LEU A 12 -0.08 -7.12 -2.03
N PHE A 13 -0.63 -6.55 -0.96
CA PHE A 13 -0.13 -6.77 0.40
C PHE A 13 -0.41 -8.19 0.89
N THR A 14 -1.59 -8.74 0.60
CA THR A 14 -1.90 -10.15 0.90
C THR A 14 -0.92 -11.09 0.22
N TYR A 15 -0.66 -10.86 -1.07
CA TYR A 15 0.33 -11.64 -1.82
C TYR A 15 1.72 -11.55 -1.19
N TYR A 16 2.19 -10.33 -0.88
CA TYR A 16 3.49 -10.10 -0.26
C TYR A 16 3.62 -10.85 1.08
N LEU A 17 2.60 -10.75 1.93
CA LEU A 17 2.60 -11.36 3.27
C LEU A 17 2.51 -12.88 3.23
N GLN A 18 1.86 -13.46 2.23
CA GLN A 18 1.73 -14.91 2.07
C GLN A 18 2.93 -15.53 1.33
N ASN A 19 3.61 -14.76 0.48
CA ASN A 19 4.68 -15.24 -0.40
C ASN A 19 5.98 -14.42 -0.24
N PRO A 20 6.60 -14.38 0.95
CA PRO A 20 7.73 -13.49 1.25
C PRO A 20 9.00 -13.79 0.44
N ASN A 21 9.08 -14.93 -0.25
CA ASN A 21 10.21 -15.34 -1.08
C ASN A 21 9.87 -15.40 -2.57
N ALA A 22 8.74 -14.84 -3.00
CA ALA A 22 8.38 -14.85 -4.41
C ALA A 22 9.37 -14.00 -5.25
N SER A 23 9.67 -14.47 -6.45
CA SER A 23 10.66 -13.84 -7.33
C SER A 23 10.17 -12.52 -7.94
N ASP A 24 8.86 -12.27 -7.93
CA ASP A 24 8.20 -11.09 -8.51
C ASP A 24 7.84 -10.02 -7.46
N LEU A 25 8.30 -10.15 -6.21
CA LEU A 25 8.00 -9.20 -5.15
C LEU A 25 8.45 -7.77 -5.47
N GLU A 26 9.60 -7.60 -6.11
CA GLU A 26 10.08 -6.25 -6.47
C GLU A 26 9.16 -5.58 -7.49
N THR A 27 8.63 -6.32 -8.47
CA THR A 27 7.64 -5.81 -9.42
C THR A 27 6.34 -5.41 -8.71
N LYS A 28 5.89 -6.20 -7.74
CA LYS A 28 4.69 -5.89 -6.96
C LYS A 28 4.87 -4.68 -6.06
N LYS A 29 6.03 -4.54 -5.40
CA LYS A 29 6.40 -3.34 -4.63
C LYS A 29 6.41 -2.10 -5.52
N GLN A 30 6.92 -2.22 -6.74
CA GLN A 30 6.91 -1.12 -7.70
C GLN A 30 5.47 -0.68 -8.01
N ARG A 31 4.54 -1.61 -8.23
CA ARG A 31 3.12 -1.28 -8.41
C ARG A 31 2.52 -0.61 -7.18
N VAL A 32 2.81 -1.07 -5.96
CA VAL A 32 2.39 -0.41 -4.72
C VAL A 32 2.83 1.05 -4.71
N LYS A 33 4.08 1.34 -5.13
CA LYS A 33 4.60 2.72 -5.20
C LYS A 33 3.91 3.57 -6.27
N GLU A 34 3.56 2.99 -7.42
CA GLU A 34 2.80 3.66 -8.48
C GLU A 34 1.42 4.07 -7.97
N ILE A 35 0.71 3.18 -7.27
CA ILE A 35 -0.58 3.49 -6.63
C ILE A 35 -0.42 4.64 -5.63
N GLY A 36 0.63 4.62 -4.79
CA GLY A 36 0.92 5.73 -3.89
C GLY A 36 1.08 7.07 -4.62
N THR A 37 1.71 7.05 -5.80
CA THR A 37 1.88 8.23 -6.66
C THR A 37 0.57 8.70 -7.28
N GLU A 38 -0.28 7.78 -7.74
CA GLU A 38 -1.62 8.08 -8.25
C GLU A 38 -2.48 8.76 -7.17
N LEU A 39 -2.52 8.18 -5.96
CA LEU A 39 -3.24 8.75 -4.82
C LEU A 39 -2.73 10.14 -4.45
N TYR A 40 -1.42 10.33 -4.43
CA TYR A 40 -0.82 11.63 -4.15
C TYR A 40 -1.20 12.67 -5.20
N ASN A 41 -1.20 12.32 -6.48
CA ASN A 41 -1.58 13.23 -7.55
C ASN A 41 -3.08 13.62 -7.47
N ASP A 42 -3.93 12.70 -7.02
CA ASP A 42 -5.37 12.93 -6.95
C ASP A 42 -5.82 13.67 -5.68
N GLY A 43 -5.15 13.46 -4.54
CA GLY A 43 -5.58 14.01 -3.26
C GLY A 43 -4.48 14.22 -2.23
N GLY A 44 -3.22 14.23 -2.66
CA GLY A 44 -2.07 14.53 -1.81
C GLY A 44 -1.81 13.47 -0.73
N THR A 45 -1.04 13.87 0.27
CA THR A 45 -0.68 13.03 1.43
C THR A 45 -1.92 12.52 2.18
N ASP A 46 -2.99 13.30 2.24
CA ASP A 46 -4.25 12.90 2.89
C ASP A 46 -4.91 11.70 2.18
N ALA A 47 -4.89 11.65 0.86
CA ALA A 47 -5.41 10.51 0.11
C ALA A 47 -4.57 9.24 0.35
N MET A 48 -3.25 9.38 0.42
CA MET A 48 -2.35 8.28 0.77
C MET A 48 -2.63 7.75 2.18
N GLU A 49 -2.73 8.64 3.18
CA GLU A 49 -2.95 8.26 4.58
C GLU A 49 -4.29 7.53 4.74
N ASN A 50 -5.36 8.08 4.16
CA ASN A 50 -6.68 7.45 4.20
C ASN A 50 -6.66 6.07 3.53
N MET A 51 -6.03 5.95 2.37
CA MET A 51 -5.96 4.67 1.66
C MET A 51 -5.17 3.63 2.45
N PHE A 52 -3.98 3.99 2.94
CA PHE A 52 -3.15 3.07 3.71
C PHE A 52 -3.88 2.57 4.95
N TYR A 53 -4.55 3.48 5.68
CA TYR A 53 -5.34 3.13 6.86
C TYR A 53 -6.47 2.14 6.54
N SER A 54 -7.20 2.36 5.44
CA SER A 54 -8.27 1.43 5.03
C SER A 54 -7.72 0.04 4.73
N VAL A 55 -6.66 -0.03 3.93
CA VAL A 55 -6.01 -1.29 3.55
C VAL A 55 -5.41 -2.01 4.77
N GLU A 56 -4.76 -1.28 5.68
CA GLU A 56 -4.19 -1.81 6.92
C GLU A 56 -5.24 -2.52 7.77
N ILE A 57 -6.40 -1.89 7.96
CA ILE A 57 -7.53 -2.49 8.70
C ILE A 57 -8.01 -3.75 7.99
N ARG A 58 -8.25 -3.70 6.68
CA ARG A 58 -8.80 -4.82 5.93
C ARG A 58 -7.86 -6.03 5.95
N ILE A 59 -6.55 -5.81 5.74
CA ILE A 59 -5.54 -6.87 5.85
C ILE A 59 -5.53 -7.50 7.26
N LYS A 60 -5.62 -6.67 8.29
CA LYS A 60 -5.64 -7.13 9.68
C LYS A 60 -6.88 -7.95 10.00
N GLU A 61 -8.04 -7.54 9.53
CA GLU A 61 -9.31 -8.24 9.72
C GLU A 61 -9.40 -9.54 8.90
N GLU A 62 -8.90 -9.55 7.67
CA GLU A 62 -9.05 -10.69 6.76
C GLU A 62 -8.04 -11.81 6.99
N ILE A 63 -6.78 -11.47 7.29
CA ILE A 63 -5.70 -12.48 7.40
C ILE A 63 -4.88 -12.38 8.70
N GLY A 64 -5.23 -11.49 9.63
CA GLY A 64 -4.60 -11.39 10.95
C GLY A 64 -3.15 -10.94 10.92
N LYS A 65 -2.72 -10.26 9.85
CA LYS A 65 -1.37 -9.72 9.67
C LYS A 65 -1.39 -8.19 9.65
N ASP A 66 -0.22 -7.57 9.75
CA ASP A 66 -0.05 -6.12 9.77
C ASP A 66 0.89 -5.68 8.64
N ILE A 67 0.69 -4.46 8.16
CA ILE A 67 1.49 -3.82 7.10
C ILE A 67 2.04 -2.46 7.52
N VAL A 68 1.98 -2.09 8.81
CA VAL A 68 2.40 -0.74 9.26
C VAL A 68 3.83 -0.39 8.85
N GLU A 69 4.75 -1.37 8.85
CA GLU A 69 6.15 -1.19 8.42
C GLU A 69 6.27 -0.89 6.91
N ASN A 70 5.28 -1.31 6.12
CA ASN A 70 5.22 -1.08 4.68
C ASN A 70 4.83 0.34 4.31
N ARG A 71 4.44 1.21 5.26
CA ARG A 71 4.26 2.66 5.01
C ARG A 71 5.52 3.27 4.40
N SER A 72 6.70 2.80 4.81
CA SER A 72 7.99 3.22 4.27
C SER A 72 8.15 2.99 2.75
N TRP A 73 7.34 2.12 2.14
CA TRP A 73 7.41 1.84 0.70
C TRP A 73 6.93 3.01 -0.17
N TRP A 74 6.17 3.93 0.41
CA TRP A 74 5.77 5.18 -0.23
C TRP A 74 6.69 6.36 0.08
N ASN A 75 7.80 6.14 0.81
CA ASN A 75 8.79 7.19 1.00
C ASN A 75 9.33 7.67 -0.36
N GLY A 76 9.39 8.99 -0.51
CA GLY A 76 9.79 9.66 -1.75
C GLY A 76 8.67 9.83 -2.77
N VAL A 77 7.43 9.42 -2.48
CA VAL A 77 6.24 9.83 -3.24
C VAL A 77 5.86 11.28 -2.89
N SER A 78 5.84 11.60 -1.60
CA SER A 78 5.61 12.94 -1.05
C SER A 78 6.80 13.35 -0.17
N GLU A 79 7.13 14.64 -0.16
CA GLU A 79 8.14 15.18 0.77
C GLU A 79 7.70 15.09 2.24
N ASP A 80 6.39 14.98 2.49
CA ASP A 80 5.80 14.91 3.83
C ASP A 80 5.63 13.47 4.35
N TRP A 81 5.70 12.47 3.46
CA TRP A 81 5.56 11.06 3.83
C TRP A 81 6.90 10.50 4.33
N LYS A 82 7.06 10.41 5.65
CA LYS A 82 8.33 10.06 6.34
C LYS A 82 8.12 8.97 7.38
N TYR A 83 8.03 7.72 6.94
CA TYR A 83 7.86 6.53 7.78
C TYR A 83 9.11 5.63 7.78
#